data_AF-A0A938GP00-F1
#
_entry.id   AF-A0A938GP00-F1
#
_cell.length_a   1.000
_cell.length_b   1.000
_cell.length_c   1.000
_cell.angle_alpha   90.00
_cell.angle_beta   90.00
_cell.angle_gamma   90.00
#
_symmetry.space_group_name_H-M   'P 1'
#
loop_
_entity.id
_entity.type
_entity.pdbx_description
1 polymer ?
#
loop_
_entity_poly.entity_id
_entity_poly.type
_entity_poly.pdbx_seq_one_letter_code
_entity_poly.pdbx_strand_id
1 'polypeptide(L)'
;MGVGVNGHGGGIGFDNKEFMGSGLGKATAKAVSNLVVAVQGLAVPVSGRAKSKVKGEEARQMAAQQAVATQQSADAAALAGLRDTPGKVVATPSKTVLIVSLGSKHGFKVGDKLKLYETVDTKDDKGNVVFSEEKLAGEVTIDAVNPETSKVSHAGDKEVKAGWVVKQN
;
A
#
# COMPACT_ATOMS: atom_id res chain seq x y z
N MET A 1 15.84 52.71 -51.13
CA MET A 1 15.31 52.21 -52.41
C MET A 1 14.58 50.90 -52.13
N GLY A 2 13.29 50.97 -51.79
CA GLY A 2 12.45 49.77 -51.65
C GLY A 2 11.77 49.50 -52.98
N VAL A 3 12.00 48.32 -53.57
CA VAL A 3 11.25 47.87 -54.74
C VAL A 3 9.82 47.52 -54.28
N GLY A 4 8.88 48.36 -54.66
CA GLY A 4 7.46 48.12 -54.45
C GLY A 4 7.01 46.96 -55.32
N VAL A 5 6.82 45.78 -54.71
CA VAL A 5 5.97 44.75 -55.29
C VAL A 5 4.52 45.14 -55.03
N ASN A 6 3.99 46.07 -55.82
CA ASN A 6 2.55 46.33 -55.89
C ASN A 6 1.91 45.25 -56.78
N GLY A 7 2.08 43.98 -56.37
CA GLY A 7 1.37 42.85 -56.93
C GLY A 7 0.16 42.60 -56.06
N HIS A 8 -1.04 42.86 -56.57
CA HIS A 8 -2.24 42.27 -56.01
C HIS A 8 -2.07 40.76 -56.14
N GLY A 9 -1.56 40.11 -55.10
CA GLY A 9 -1.72 38.68 -54.94
C GLY A 9 -3.21 38.46 -54.89
N GLY A 10 -3.81 38.01 -56.01
CA GLY A 10 -5.21 37.65 -56.07
C GLY A 10 -5.53 36.80 -54.85
N GLY A 11 -6.69 36.97 -54.23
CA GLY A 11 -7.03 36.34 -52.94
C GLY A 11 -7.04 34.81 -53.00
N ILE A 12 -5.88 34.18 -53.15
CA ILE A 12 -5.61 32.75 -53.10
C ILE A 12 -5.32 32.40 -51.64
N GLY A 13 -6.25 32.75 -50.76
CA GLY A 13 -6.32 32.19 -49.42
C GLY A 13 -7.02 30.83 -49.46
N PHE A 14 -6.78 29.99 -48.46
CA PHE A 14 -7.56 28.75 -48.27
C PHE A 14 -9.06 29.01 -48.07
N ASP A 15 -9.43 30.26 -47.79
CA ASP A 15 -10.81 30.73 -47.65
C ASP A 15 -11.51 30.98 -49.00
N ASN A 16 -10.78 30.98 -50.13
CA ASN A 16 -11.35 31.19 -51.45
C ASN A 16 -11.88 29.87 -52.05
N LYS A 17 -13.21 29.69 -51.99
CA LYS A 17 -13.92 28.50 -52.47
C LYS A 17 -13.81 28.30 -53.99
N GLU A 18 -13.70 29.37 -54.77
CA GLU A 18 -13.55 29.28 -56.23
C GLU A 18 -12.18 28.72 -56.61
N PHE A 19 -11.13 29.17 -55.91
CA PHE A 19 -9.79 28.61 -56.10
C PHE A 19 -9.69 27.15 -55.63
N MET A 20 -10.23 26.82 -54.46
CA MET A 20 -10.24 25.43 -53.94
C MET A 20 -11.04 24.47 -54.85
N GLY A 21 -12.07 24.97 -55.53
CA GLY A 21 -12.83 24.20 -56.52
C GLY A 21 -12.11 23.98 -57.85
N SER A 22 -11.12 24.83 -58.18
CA SER A 22 -10.35 24.79 -59.42
C SER A 22 -9.40 23.58 -59.50
N GLY A 23 -8.99 23.22 -60.72
CA GLY A 23 -8.04 22.11 -60.94
C GLY A 23 -6.70 22.31 -60.25
N LEU A 24 -6.22 23.56 -60.15
CA LEU A 24 -4.98 23.91 -59.45
C LEU A 24 -5.15 23.83 -57.94
N GLY A 25 -6.23 24.39 -57.38
CA GLY A 25 -6.49 24.33 -55.94
C GLY A 25 -6.66 22.90 -55.42
N LYS A 26 -7.35 22.03 -56.19
CA LYS A 26 -7.47 20.61 -55.88
C LYS A 26 -6.12 19.87 -55.92
N ALA A 27 -5.26 20.19 -56.89
CA ALA A 27 -3.92 19.63 -56.97
C ALA A 27 -3.04 20.05 -55.78
N THR A 28 -3.10 21.33 -55.39
CA THR A 28 -2.39 21.85 -54.22
C THR A 28 -2.89 21.20 -52.92
N ALA A 29 -4.21 21.08 -52.75
CA ALA A 29 -4.80 20.39 -51.59
C ALA A 29 -4.32 18.93 -51.51
N LYS A 30 -4.31 18.22 -52.64
CA LYS A 30 -3.81 16.83 -52.71
C LYS A 30 -2.32 16.74 -52.39
N ALA A 31 -1.51 17.68 -52.86
CA ALA A 31 -0.09 17.73 -52.55
C ALA A 31 0.17 17.97 -51.05
N VAL A 32 -0.58 18.88 -50.43
CA VAL A 32 -0.51 19.12 -48.97
C VAL A 32 -0.92 17.88 -48.19
N SER A 33 -2.02 17.20 -48.57
CA SER A 33 -2.42 15.95 -47.95
C SER A 33 -1.34 14.87 -48.07
N ASN A 34 -0.70 14.74 -49.23
CA ASN A 34 0.40 13.79 -49.43
C ASN A 34 1.63 14.14 -48.56
N LEU A 35 1.94 15.42 -48.37
CA LEU A 35 3.00 15.86 -47.45
C LEU A 35 2.67 15.52 -46.00
N VAL A 36 1.41 15.71 -45.58
CA VAL A 36 0.97 15.34 -44.21
C VAL A 36 1.14 13.84 -43.98
N VAL A 37 0.74 13.01 -44.95
CA VAL A 37 0.94 11.55 -44.87
C VAL A 37 2.42 11.19 -44.82
N ALA A 38 3.26 11.84 -45.62
CA ALA A 38 4.70 11.61 -45.62
C ALA A 38 5.37 12.02 -44.29
N VAL A 39 4.88 13.09 -43.65
CA VAL A 39 5.42 13.60 -42.38
C VAL A 39 4.89 12.82 -41.17
N GLN A 40 3.68 12.28 -41.21
CA GLN A 40 3.14 11.43 -40.12
C GLN A 40 3.99 10.17 -39.87
N GLY A 41 4.69 9.67 -40.88
CA GLY A 41 5.63 8.55 -40.76
C GLY A 41 7.02 8.92 -40.23
N LEU A 42 7.33 10.21 -40.09
CA LEU A 42 8.62 10.67 -39.56
C LEU A 42 8.58 10.64 -38.03
N ALA A 43 9.14 9.58 -37.45
CA ALA A 43 9.43 9.52 -36.02
C ALA A 43 10.51 10.56 -35.67
N VAL A 44 10.08 11.74 -35.22
CA VAL A 44 11.01 12.76 -34.71
C VAL A 44 11.65 12.25 -33.41
N PRO A 45 12.99 12.28 -33.29
CA PRO A 45 13.64 11.86 -32.07
C PRO A 45 13.23 12.76 -30.91
N VAL A 46 12.89 12.13 -29.78
CA VAL A 46 12.50 12.83 -28.55
C VAL A 46 13.60 13.80 -28.14
N SER A 47 13.27 15.10 -28.10
CA SER A 47 14.20 16.17 -27.74
C SER A 47 14.87 15.91 -26.38
N GLY A 48 16.13 16.33 -26.22
CA GLY A 48 16.87 16.13 -24.97
C GLY A 48 16.17 16.69 -23.72
N ARG A 49 15.32 17.72 -23.86
CA ARG A 49 14.49 18.24 -22.76
C ARG A 49 13.43 17.26 -22.27
N ALA A 50 12.81 16.50 -23.17
CA ALA A 50 11.81 15.50 -22.79
C ALA A 50 12.45 14.30 -22.09
N LYS A 51 13.65 13.88 -22.51
CA LYS A 51 14.43 12.82 -21.82
C LYS A 51 14.80 13.19 -20.37
N SER A 52 15.09 14.46 -20.10
CA SER A 52 15.40 14.92 -18.74
C SER A 52 14.19 14.98 -17.82
N LYS A 53 12.97 15.19 -18.34
CA LYS A 53 11.74 15.14 -17.53
C LYS A 53 11.39 13.71 -17.12
N VAL A 54 11.49 12.75 -18.04
CA VAL A 54 11.22 11.33 -17.75
C VAL A 54 12.19 10.77 -16.71
N LYS A 55 13.50 11.06 -16.82
CA LYS A 55 14.48 10.70 -15.79
C LYS A 55 14.20 11.34 -14.42
N GLY A 56 13.69 12.57 -14.40
CA GLY A 56 13.30 13.26 -13.17
C GLY A 56 12.05 12.68 -12.51
N GLU A 57 11.11 12.17 -13.30
CA GLU A 57 9.87 11.54 -12.82
C GLU A 57 10.11 10.11 -12.35
N GLU A 58 10.91 9.31 -13.05
CA GLU A 58 11.31 7.97 -12.62
C GLU A 58 12.12 8.00 -11.32
N ALA A 59 13.04 8.96 -11.18
CA ALA A 59 13.79 9.18 -9.93
C ALA A 59 12.87 9.59 -8.77
N ARG A 60 11.82 10.40 -9.04
CA ARG A 60 10.82 10.77 -8.03
C ARG A 60 9.91 9.59 -7.64
N GLN A 61 9.53 8.75 -8.59
CA GLN A 61 8.71 7.56 -8.32
C GLN A 61 9.49 6.51 -7.52
N MET A 62 10.78 6.30 -7.81
CA MET A 62 11.64 5.41 -7.02
C MET A 62 11.92 5.97 -5.61
N ALA A 63 12.12 7.28 -5.46
CA ALA A 63 12.28 7.91 -4.16
C ALA A 63 10.98 7.88 -3.32
N ALA A 64 9.82 8.03 -3.95
CA ALA A 64 8.53 7.89 -3.28
C ALA A 64 8.29 6.46 -2.82
N GLN A 65 8.61 5.43 -3.63
CA GLN A 65 8.48 4.03 -3.22
C GLN A 65 9.43 3.67 -2.06
N GLN A 66 10.66 4.18 -2.07
CA GLN A 66 11.61 3.96 -0.96
C GLN A 66 11.19 4.65 0.34
N ALA A 67 10.58 5.84 0.27
CA ALA A 67 10.05 6.54 1.45
C ALA A 67 8.86 5.79 2.09
N VAL A 68 8.01 5.17 1.27
CA VAL A 68 6.88 4.35 1.77
C VAL A 68 7.38 3.05 2.40
N ALA A 69 8.40 2.41 1.81
CA ALA A 69 8.98 1.18 2.35
C ALA A 69 9.73 1.40 3.69
N THR A 70 10.42 2.53 3.85
CA THR A 70 11.11 2.84 5.12
C THR A 70 10.14 3.16 6.24
N GLN A 71 9.06 3.89 5.98
CA GLN A 71 8.01 4.14 6.98
C GLN A 71 7.29 2.83 7.40
N GLN A 72 6.94 1.97 6.44
CA GLN A 72 6.34 0.66 6.75
C GLN A 72 7.25 -0.25 7.56
N SER A 73 8.57 -0.19 7.36
CA SER A 73 9.53 -0.99 8.12
C SER A 73 9.74 -0.51 9.56
N ALA A 74 9.65 0.80 9.81
CA ALA A 74 9.77 1.37 11.15
C ALA A 74 8.53 1.06 12.01
N ASP A 75 7.33 1.17 11.43
CA ASP A 75 6.09 0.79 12.11
C ASP A 75 6.05 -0.73 12.36
N ALA A 76 6.50 -1.56 11.41
CA ALA A 76 6.57 -3.00 11.59
C ALA A 76 7.54 -3.43 12.70
N ALA A 77 8.67 -2.74 12.86
CA ALA A 77 9.64 -3.02 13.92
C ALA A 77 9.12 -2.57 15.31
N ALA A 78 8.44 -1.43 15.39
CA ALA A 78 7.78 -0.98 16.62
C ALA A 78 6.63 -1.93 17.01
N LEU A 79 5.83 -2.35 16.02
CA LEU A 79 4.78 -3.35 16.21
C LEU A 79 5.34 -4.72 16.61
N ALA A 80 6.48 -5.14 16.07
CA ALA A 80 7.14 -6.39 16.47
C ALA A 80 7.52 -6.38 17.96
N GLY A 81 8.13 -5.28 18.44
CA GLY A 81 8.45 -5.13 19.87
C GLY A 81 7.23 -5.10 20.79
N LEU A 82 6.08 -4.59 20.31
CA LEU A 82 4.82 -4.65 21.05
C LEU A 82 4.21 -6.06 21.06
N ARG A 83 4.46 -6.89 20.03
CA ARG A 83 3.98 -8.27 19.97
C ARG A 83 4.81 -9.23 20.82
N ASP A 84 6.07 -8.88 21.12
CA ASP A 84 6.90 -9.58 22.10
C ASP A 84 6.42 -9.38 23.55
N THR A 85 5.52 -8.41 23.79
CA THR A 85 4.98 -8.19 25.13
C THR A 85 3.99 -9.31 25.47
N PRO A 86 4.26 -10.14 26.50
CA PRO A 86 3.35 -11.20 26.90
C PRO A 86 2.02 -10.61 27.38
N GLY A 87 0.92 -11.11 26.83
CA GLY A 87 -0.43 -10.79 27.25
C GLY A 87 -0.89 -11.64 28.43
N LYS A 88 -1.95 -11.20 29.11
CA LYS A 88 -2.64 -11.98 30.14
C LYS A 88 -4.08 -12.24 29.74
N VAL A 89 -4.59 -13.41 30.07
CA VAL A 89 -6.02 -13.74 29.97
C VAL A 89 -6.77 -12.96 31.05
N VAL A 90 -7.56 -11.97 30.63
CA VAL A 90 -8.33 -11.09 31.52
C VAL A 90 -9.64 -11.76 31.92
N ALA A 91 -10.29 -12.45 30.99
CA ALA A 91 -11.57 -13.09 31.24
C ALA A 91 -11.76 -14.35 30.40
N THR A 92 -12.55 -15.27 30.92
CA THR A 92 -12.94 -16.52 30.25
C THR A 92 -14.45 -16.61 30.20
N PRO A 93 -15.12 -15.98 29.21
CA PRO A 93 -16.58 -16.01 29.10
C PRO A 93 -17.14 -17.41 28.84
N SER A 94 -16.35 -18.32 28.25
CA SER A 94 -16.72 -19.73 28.08
C SER A 94 -15.48 -20.62 27.99
N LYS A 95 -15.63 -21.95 28.06
CA LYS A 95 -14.50 -22.89 27.99
C LYS A 95 -13.69 -22.79 26.69
N THR A 96 -14.31 -22.31 25.61
CA THR A 96 -13.70 -22.20 24.28
C THR A 96 -13.32 -20.78 23.90
N VAL A 97 -13.75 -19.77 24.66
CA VAL A 97 -13.56 -18.35 24.33
C VAL A 97 -12.87 -17.63 25.46
N LEU A 98 -11.78 -16.94 25.15
CA LEU A 98 -10.95 -16.19 26.08
C LEU A 98 -10.85 -14.73 25.64
N ILE A 99 -10.62 -13.85 26.61
CA ILE A 99 -10.32 -12.44 26.39
C ILE A 99 -8.91 -12.19 26.90
N VAL A 100 -8.02 -11.77 26.00
CA VAL A 100 -6.62 -11.45 26.32
C VAL A 100 -6.40 -9.95 26.32
N SER A 101 -5.47 -9.48 27.14
CA SER A 101 -4.98 -8.10 27.19
C SER A 101 -4.03 -7.77 26.03
N LEU A 102 -4.32 -8.26 24.83
CA LEU A 102 -3.57 -7.98 23.60
C LEU A 102 -4.60 -7.59 22.54
N GLY A 103 -4.36 -6.50 21.82
CA GLY A 103 -5.35 -5.90 20.91
C GLY A 103 -4.70 -5.36 19.64
N SER A 104 -5.45 -4.57 18.87
CA SER A 104 -4.95 -3.99 17.62
C SER A 104 -3.85 -2.96 17.87
N LYS A 105 -3.83 -2.29 19.04
CA LYS A 105 -2.71 -1.43 19.47
C LYS A 105 -1.39 -2.19 19.57
N HIS A 106 -1.45 -3.48 19.82
CA HIS A 106 -0.28 -4.36 19.91
C HIS A 106 0.02 -5.06 18.58
N GLY A 107 -0.69 -4.72 17.51
CA GLY A 107 -0.43 -5.27 16.17
C GLY A 107 -1.06 -6.62 15.88
N PHE A 108 -1.91 -7.13 16.77
CA PHE A 108 -2.60 -8.38 16.54
C PHE A 108 -3.76 -8.23 15.55
N LYS A 109 -3.91 -9.24 14.70
CA LYS A 109 -4.95 -9.31 13.67
C LYS A 109 -5.80 -10.56 13.89
N VAL A 110 -7.02 -10.52 13.38
CA VAL A 110 -7.89 -11.69 13.34
C VAL A 110 -7.21 -12.80 12.53
N GLY A 111 -7.16 -14.01 13.09
CA GLY A 111 -6.46 -15.16 12.53
C GLY A 111 -5.02 -15.36 13.02
N ASP A 112 -4.45 -14.43 13.79
CA ASP A 112 -3.15 -14.64 14.42
C ASP A 112 -3.23 -15.80 15.44
N LYS A 113 -2.17 -16.60 15.51
CA LYS A 113 -2.02 -17.69 16.48
C LYS A 113 -1.10 -17.30 17.62
N LEU A 114 -1.49 -17.64 18.84
CA LEU A 114 -0.75 -17.35 20.06
C LEU A 114 -0.57 -18.61 20.89
N LYS A 115 0.56 -18.73 21.58
CA LYS A 115 0.82 -19.79 22.55
C LYS A 115 0.25 -19.39 23.91
N LEU A 116 -0.58 -20.27 24.48
CA LEU A 116 -1.17 -20.12 25.80
C LEU A 116 -0.33 -20.89 26.82
N TYR A 117 0.03 -20.21 27.91
CA TYR A 117 0.79 -20.74 29.03
C TYR A 117 -0.06 -20.69 30.30
N GLU A 118 -0.22 -21.84 30.92
CA GLU A 118 -0.84 -22.04 32.22
C GLU A 118 0.14 -21.60 33.32
N THR A 119 -0.26 -20.61 34.11
CA THR A 119 0.51 -20.16 35.28
C THR A 119 0.13 -21.06 36.47
N VAL A 120 1.10 -21.84 36.94
CA VAL A 120 0.97 -22.70 38.11
C VAL A 120 1.67 -22.02 39.28
N ASP A 121 0.87 -21.50 40.21
CA ASP A 121 1.36 -20.84 41.42
C ASP A 121 1.57 -21.88 42.53
N THR A 122 2.82 -22.07 42.95
CA THR A 122 3.18 -22.80 44.15
C THR A 122 3.10 -21.85 45.33
N LYS A 123 2.22 -22.19 46.29
CA LYS A 123 2.01 -21.40 47.51
C LYS A 123 2.75 -22.02 48.69
N ASP A 124 3.18 -21.17 49.62
CA ASP A 124 3.68 -21.60 50.93
C ASP A 124 2.50 -21.94 51.86
N ASP A 125 2.80 -22.48 53.04
CA ASP A 125 1.78 -22.82 54.05
C ASP A 125 1.00 -21.60 54.58
N LYS A 126 1.39 -20.37 54.20
CA LYS A 126 0.71 -19.11 54.52
C LYS A 126 -0.18 -18.62 53.37
N GLY A 127 -0.26 -19.36 52.27
CA GLY A 127 -1.05 -19.03 51.10
C GLY A 127 -0.41 -18.00 50.17
N ASN A 128 0.85 -17.62 50.39
CA ASN A 128 1.58 -16.69 49.54
C ASN A 128 2.19 -17.45 48.36
N VAL A 129 2.09 -16.90 47.16
CA VAL A 129 2.74 -17.46 45.96
C VAL A 129 4.24 -17.26 46.09
N VAL A 130 4.98 -18.36 46.29
CA VAL A 130 6.45 -18.37 46.41
C VAL A 130 7.12 -18.71 45.08
N PHE A 131 6.40 -19.35 44.16
CA PHE A 131 6.92 -19.69 42.85
C PHE A 131 5.78 -19.73 41.82
N SER A 132 6.01 -19.22 40.62
CA SER A 132 5.07 -19.34 39.50
C SER A 132 5.80 -19.99 38.34
N GLU A 133 5.26 -21.09 37.84
CA GLU A 133 5.80 -21.80 36.67
C GLU A 133 4.83 -21.65 35.48
N GLU A 134 5.36 -21.39 34.28
CA GLU A 134 4.58 -21.25 33.06
C GLU A 134 4.63 -22.57 32.25
N LYS A 135 3.51 -23.30 32.20
CA LYS A 135 3.41 -24.54 31.43
C LYS A 135 2.65 -24.30 30.13
N LEU A 136 3.21 -24.69 28.98
CA LEU A 136 2.51 -24.56 27.69
C LEU A 136 1.21 -25.37 27.73
N ALA A 137 0.08 -24.67 27.64
CA ALA A 137 -1.26 -25.23 27.75
C ALA A 137 -1.88 -25.50 26.38
N GLY A 138 -1.49 -24.75 25.36
CA GLY A 138 -1.95 -24.96 23.98
C GLY A 138 -1.70 -23.75 23.08
N GLU A 139 -2.38 -23.75 21.93
CA GLU A 139 -2.40 -22.63 20.98
C GLU A 139 -3.83 -22.07 20.90
N VAL A 140 -3.95 -20.75 20.79
CA VAL A 140 -5.22 -20.02 20.66
C VAL A 140 -5.20 -19.18 19.40
N THR A 141 -6.36 -19.02 18.75
CA THR A 141 -6.50 -18.22 17.54
C THR A 141 -7.35 -17.00 17.80
N ILE A 142 -6.96 -15.84 17.29
CA ILE A 142 -7.71 -14.60 17.49
C ILE A 142 -8.94 -14.56 16.59
N ASP A 143 -10.13 -14.51 17.17
CA ASP A 143 -11.40 -14.42 16.43
C ASP A 143 -11.82 -12.96 16.23
N ALA A 144 -11.58 -12.09 17.22
CA ALA A 144 -11.93 -10.68 17.14
C ALA A 144 -10.91 -9.83 17.90
N VAL A 145 -10.59 -8.66 17.35
CA VAL A 145 -9.61 -7.74 17.92
C VAL A 145 -10.29 -6.43 18.28
N ASN A 146 -10.17 -6.02 19.54
CA ASN A 146 -10.48 -4.67 20.00
C ASN A 146 -9.18 -3.87 20.15
N PRO A 147 -9.24 -2.54 20.37
CA PRO A 147 -8.05 -1.72 20.57
C PRO A 147 -7.15 -2.18 21.72
N GLU A 148 -7.74 -2.67 22.82
CA GLU A 148 -7.01 -3.00 24.06
C GLU A 148 -7.09 -4.49 24.43
N THR A 149 -8.06 -5.21 23.87
CA THR A 149 -8.29 -6.63 24.16
C THR A 149 -8.59 -7.41 22.89
N SER A 150 -8.37 -8.72 22.90
CA SER A 150 -8.76 -9.59 21.80
C SER A 150 -9.54 -10.77 22.33
N LYS A 151 -10.57 -11.13 21.57
CA LYS A 151 -11.32 -12.36 21.74
C LYS A 151 -10.60 -13.46 20.95
N VAL A 152 -10.26 -14.52 21.65
CA VAL A 152 -9.52 -15.67 21.12
C VAL A 152 -10.32 -16.93 21.38
N SER A 153 -10.32 -17.84 20.41
CA SER A 153 -10.81 -19.19 20.57
C SER A 153 -9.66 -20.11 21.00
N HIS A 154 -9.94 -20.92 22.02
CA HIS A 154 -9.07 -22.01 22.45
C HIS A 154 -9.65 -23.34 21.97
N ALA A 155 -8.84 -24.10 21.25
CA ALA A 155 -9.23 -25.40 20.69
C ALA A 155 -8.87 -26.59 21.62
N GLY A 156 -8.36 -26.36 22.83
CA GLY A 156 -8.02 -27.43 23.77
C GLY A 156 -9.15 -27.75 24.75
N ASP A 157 -9.16 -29.00 25.22
CA ASP A 157 -10.10 -29.49 26.24
C ASP A 157 -9.76 -29.02 27.67
N LYS A 158 -8.63 -28.34 27.86
CA LYS A 158 -8.23 -27.79 29.16
C LYS A 158 -9.04 -26.55 29.51
N GLU A 159 -9.56 -26.54 30.74
CA GLU A 159 -10.30 -25.41 31.29
C GLU A 159 -9.34 -24.26 31.63
N VAL A 160 -9.32 -23.25 30.76
CA VAL A 160 -8.43 -22.09 30.87
C VAL A 160 -8.93 -21.15 31.97
N LYS A 161 -8.02 -20.61 32.78
CA LYS A 161 -8.35 -19.65 33.86
C LYS A 161 -7.82 -18.26 33.56
N ALA A 162 -8.49 -17.26 34.14
CA ALA A 162 -8.00 -15.88 34.14
C ALA A 162 -6.63 -15.82 34.86
N GLY A 163 -5.71 -15.02 34.32
CA GLY A 163 -4.33 -14.90 34.80
C GLY A 163 -3.29 -15.68 34.00
N TRP A 164 -3.70 -16.57 33.09
CA TRP A 164 -2.78 -17.29 32.20
C TRP A 164 -2.08 -16.34 31.23
N VAL A 165 -0.88 -16.71 30.80
CA VAL A 165 0.00 -15.88 29.96
C VAL A 165 -0.14 -16.30 28.50
N VAL A 166 -0.21 -15.32 27.60
CA VAL A 166 -0.31 -15.55 26.15
C VAL A 166 0.85 -14.87 25.47
N LYS A 167 1.61 -15.62 24.67
CA LYS A 167 2.77 -15.10 23.92
C LYS A 167 2.57 -15.35 22.42
N GLN A 168 3.17 -14.52 21.59
CA GLN A 168 3.19 -14.78 20.15
C GLN A 168 3.93 -16.11 19.88
N ASN A 169 3.49 -16.84 18.84
CA ASN A 169 4.16 -18.06 18.40
C ASN A 169 5.57 -17.78 17.88
#